data_AF-A0A914VCY3-F1
#
_entry.id   AF-A0A914VCY3-F1
#
_cell.length_a   1.000
_cell.length_b   1.000
_cell.length_c   1.000
_cell.angle_alpha   90.00
_cell.angle_beta   90.00
_cell.angle_gamma   90.00
#
_symmetry.space_group_name_H-M   'P 1'
#
loop_
_entity.id
_entity.type
_entity.pdbx_description
1 polymer ?
#
loop_
_entity_poly.entity_id
_entity_poly.type
_entity_poly.pdbx_seq_one_letter_code
_entity_poly.pdbx_strand_id
1 'polypeptide(L)'
;MGHSAEVVADFADHTTAHGFGNVLRCDSCSGKGVWIVAMLIAWTVCCIQLAVTIIAYLQYPTATTIAVQYSSSVQFPAVTVCNLNAARWSKMLNDSTLANYTNLLRAARPQTRSWNEYAPGTGRSSLFNQDSINEETAYKLLYIQAIYERNVWFSNS
;
A
#
# COMPACT_ATOMS: atom_id res chain seq x y z
N MET A 1 -54.01 31.92 34.42
CA MET A 1 -52.82 31.87 33.53
C MET A 1 -51.91 30.80 34.12
N GLY A 2 -51.61 29.76 33.35
CA GLY A 2 -51.31 28.42 33.88
C GLY A 2 -49.86 28.18 34.27
N HIS A 3 -49.69 27.35 35.31
CA HIS A 3 -48.42 26.90 35.91
C HIS A 3 -47.35 26.44 34.90
N SER A 4 -47.76 25.93 33.73
CA SER A 4 -46.84 25.51 32.66
C SER A 4 -46.02 26.65 32.06
N ALA A 5 -46.58 27.88 31.98
CA ALA A 5 -45.86 29.02 31.42
C ALA A 5 -44.76 29.53 32.36
N GLU A 6 -44.98 29.41 33.67
CA GLU A 6 -44.02 29.76 34.72
C GLU A 6 -42.81 28.83 34.70
N VAL A 7 -43.04 27.50 34.60
CA VAL A 7 -41.96 26.50 34.52
C VAL A 7 -41.08 26.71 33.28
N VAL A 8 -41.69 27.03 32.13
CA VAL A 8 -40.94 27.30 30.89
C VAL A 8 -40.15 28.60 30.98
N ALA A 9 -40.68 29.62 31.66
CA ALA A 9 -39.97 30.87 31.89
C ALA A 9 -38.76 30.70 32.81
N ASP A 10 -38.94 29.98 33.92
CA ASP A 10 -37.87 29.65 34.87
C ASP A 10 -36.75 28.86 34.19
N PHE A 11 -37.11 27.83 33.41
CA PHE A 11 -36.13 27.06 32.62
C PHE A 11 -35.37 27.92 31.60
N ALA A 12 -36.06 28.83 30.91
CA ALA A 12 -35.46 29.67 29.88
C ALA A 12 -34.53 30.77 30.43
N ASP A 13 -34.76 31.23 31.66
CA ASP A 13 -33.87 32.18 32.34
C ASP A 13 -32.64 31.47 32.94
N HIS A 14 -32.77 30.21 33.32
CA HIS A 14 -31.67 29.42 33.89
C HIS A 14 -30.86 28.61 32.87
N THR A 15 -31.34 28.46 31.64
CA THR A 15 -30.59 27.78 30.58
C THR A 15 -29.50 28.66 29.98
N THR A 16 -28.35 28.06 29.65
CA THR A 16 -27.28 28.73 28.89
C THR A 16 -27.62 28.90 27.41
N ALA A 17 -28.72 28.31 26.94
CA ALA A 17 -29.19 28.44 25.57
C ALA A 17 -29.82 29.83 25.34
N HIS A 18 -28.98 30.78 24.91
CA HIS A 18 -29.27 32.21 24.75
C HIS A 18 -30.49 32.58 23.88
N GLY A 19 -31.09 31.66 23.13
CA GLY A 19 -32.28 31.95 22.32
C GLY A 19 -33.61 31.77 23.02
N PHE A 20 -33.70 30.99 24.10
CA PHE A 20 -34.97 30.78 24.81
C PHE A 20 -35.45 32.05 25.52
N GLY A 21 -34.53 32.84 26.09
CA GLY A 21 -34.85 34.15 26.67
C GLY A 21 -35.43 35.14 25.64
N ASN A 22 -35.04 35.05 24.37
CA ASN A 22 -35.56 35.92 23.31
C ASN A 22 -36.98 35.51 22.83
N VAL A 23 -37.33 34.22 22.93
CA VAL A 23 -38.70 33.74 22.68
C VAL A 23 -39.67 34.28 23.73
N LEU A 24 -39.23 34.41 24.98
CA LEU A 24 -40.06 34.89 26.09
C LEU A 24 -40.17 36.42 26.16
N ARG A 25 -39.11 37.15 25.79
CA ARG A 25 -39.07 38.63 25.80
C ARG A 25 -39.81 39.29 24.64
N CYS A 26 -40.15 38.54 23.58
CA CYS A 26 -40.83 39.10 22.42
C CYS A 26 -42.36 39.09 22.63
N ASP A 27 -43.01 40.25 22.62
CA ASP A 27 -44.48 40.33 22.80
C ASP A 27 -45.29 39.98 21.54
N SER A 28 -44.67 40.06 20.36
CA SER A 28 -45.34 39.78 19.08
C SER A 28 -45.33 38.29 18.73
N CYS A 29 -46.48 37.78 18.26
CA CYS A 29 -46.61 36.36 17.88
C CYS A 29 -45.66 36.00 16.71
N SER A 30 -45.50 36.90 15.74
CA SER A 30 -44.58 36.74 14.62
C SER A 30 -43.11 36.70 15.07
N GLY A 31 -42.72 37.55 16.02
CA GLY A 31 -41.35 37.58 16.55
C GLY A 31 -41.00 36.31 17.35
N LYS A 32 -41.94 35.76 18.13
CA LYS A 32 -41.77 34.45 18.78
C LYS A 32 -41.52 33.34 17.76
N GLY A 33 -42.27 33.35 16.65
CA GLY A 33 -42.10 32.39 15.55
C GLY A 33 -40.69 32.43 14.96
N VAL A 34 -40.12 33.61 14.72
CA VAL A 34 -38.75 33.76 14.20
C VAL A 34 -37.72 33.16 15.14
N TRP A 35 -37.83 33.42 16.45
CA TRP A 35 -36.88 32.88 17.44
C TRP A 35 -36.99 31.37 17.60
N ILE A 36 -38.20 30.82 17.54
CA ILE A 36 -38.42 29.37 17.55
C ILE A 36 -37.80 28.72 16.31
N VAL A 37 -38.03 29.28 15.12
CA VAL A 37 -37.43 28.79 13.87
C VAL A 37 -35.90 28.85 13.94
N ALA A 38 -35.34 29.95 14.44
CA ALA A 38 -33.90 30.10 14.61
C ALA A 38 -33.33 29.05 15.59
N MET A 39 -34.00 28.76 16.70
CA MET A 39 -33.62 27.71 17.63
C MET A 39 -33.68 26.31 17.00
N LEU A 40 -34.72 26.01 16.22
CA LEU A 40 -34.84 24.74 15.52
C LEU A 40 -33.71 24.56 14.49
N ILE A 41 -33.41 25.59 13.71
CA ILE A 41 -32.30 25.56 12.74
C ILE A 41 -30.97 25.31 13.46
N ALA A 42 -30.70 26.07 14.54
CA ALA A 42 -29.47 25.91 15.31
C ALA A 42 -29.35 24.50 15.91
N TRP A 43 -30.45 23.94 16.43
CA TRP A 43 -30.50 22.58 16.95
C TRP A 43 -30.22 21.54 15.86
N THR A 44 -30.87 21.66 14.69
CA THR A 44 -30.64 20.75 13.57
C THR A 44 -29.17 20.79 13.11
N VAL A 45 -28.59 21.98 12.95
CA VAL A 45 -27.18 22.14 12.57
C VAL A 45 -26.25 21.52 13.63
N CYS A 46 -26.54 21.73 14.91
CA CYS A 46 -25.79 21.13 16.01
C CYS A 46 -25.82 19.60 15.95
N CYS A 47 -26.99 18.98 15.76
CA CYS A 47 -27.11 17.53 15.62
C CYS A 47 -26.36 16.99 14.39
N ILE A 48 -26.44 17.68 13.26
CA ILE A 48 -25.69 17.30 12.05
C ILE A 48 -24.19 17.38 12.32
N GLN A 49 -23.70 18.47 12.89
CA GLN A 49 -22.28 18.66 13.18
C GLN A 49 -21.76 17.64 14.18
N LEU A 50 -22.55 17.33 15.21
CA LEU A 50 -22.25 16.28 16.18
C LEU A 50 -22.12 14.92 15.50
N ALA A 51 -23.08 14.55 14.63
CA ALA A 51 -23.03 13.29 13.89
C ALA A 51 -21.81 13.21 12.98
N VAL A 52 -21.52 14.26 12.21
CA VAL A 52 -20.33 14.34 11.34
C VAL A 52 -19.05 14.16 12.15
N THR A 53 -18.95 14.83 13.30
CA THR A 53 -17.78 14.76 14.18
C THR A 53 -17.60 13.37 14.76
N ILE A 54 -18.68 12.72 15.22
CA ILE A 54 -18.64 11.35 15.75
C ILE A 54 -18.20 10.37 14.65
N ILE A 55 -18.76 10.48 13.45
CA ILE A 55 -18.40 9.63 12.31
C ILE A 55 -16.91 9.82 11.98
N ALA A 56 -16.45 11.06 11.88
CA ALA A 56 -15.04 11.37 11.60
C ALA A 56 -14.09 10.82 12.69
N TYR A 57 -14.49 10.88 13.96
CA TYR A 57 -13.74 10.29 15.07
C TYR A 57 -13.65 8.75 14.94
N LEU A 58 -14.77 8.09 14.67
CA LEU A 58 -14.85 6.63 14.55
C LEU A 58 -14.25 6.07 13.26
N GLN A 59 -13.90 6.93 12.29
CA GLN A 59 -13.13 6.55 11.11
C GLN A 59 -11.64 6.35 11.41
N TYR A 60 -11.19 6.70 12.63
CA TYR A 60 -9.79 6.61 13.06
C TYR A 60 -8.77 7.11 12.01
N PRO A 61 -8.98 8.30 11.42
CA PRO A 61 -8.04 8.81 10.42
C PRO A 61 -6.67 9.04 11.07
N THR A 62 -5.61 8.51 10.46
CA THR A 62 -4.23 8.72 10.91
C THR A 62 -3.59 9.85 10.12
N ALA A 63 -3.16 10.89 10.82
CA ALA A 63 -2.35 11.97 10.23
C ALA A 63 -0.87 11.69 10.53
N THR A 64 -0.07 11.45 9.49
CA THR A 64 1.38 11.30 9.63
C THR A 64 2.05 12.66 9.36
N THR A 65 2.80 13.16 10.35
CA THR A 65 3.60 14.37 10.20
C THR A 65 5.04 13.95 9.87
N ILE A 66 5.54 14.33 8.69
CA ILE A 66 6.92 14.06 8.28
C ILE A 66 7.76 15.28 8.66
N ALA A 67 8.74 15.08 9.54
CA ALA A 67 9.71 16.10 9.92
C ALA A 67 11.13 15.60 9.64
N VAL A 68 11.96 16.46 9.05
CA VAL A 68 13.39 16.16 8.83
C VAL A 68 14.16 16.63 10.06
N GLN A 69 14.76 15.68 10.78
CA GLN A 69 15.63 15.96 11.91
C GLN A 69 17.09 15.75 11.52
N TYR A 70 17.93 16.75 11.75
CA TYR A 70 19.38 16.65 11.53
C TYR A 70 20.04 16.18 12.83
N SER A 71 20.52 14.94 12.84
CA SER A 71 21.29 14.37 13.97
C SER A 71 22.78 14.38 13.65
N SER A 72 23.63 14.70 14.64
CA SER A 72 25.10 14.69 14.52
C SER A 72 25.68 13.29 14.36
N SER A 73 24.92 12.24 14.70
CA SER A 73 25.30 10.85 14.52
C SER A 73 24.06 10.00 14.23
N VAL A 74 24.15 9.13 13.23
CA VAL A 74 23.12 8.14 12.89
C VAL A 74 23.76 6.76 12.74
N GLN A 75 23.02 5.71 13.11
CA GLN A 75 23.50 4.34 12.96
C GLN A 75 23.59 4.00 11.47
N PHE A 76 24.77 3.53 11.03
CA PHE A 76 24.94 3.05 9.66
C PHE A 76 24.06 1.81 9.44
N PRO A 77 23.26 1.77 8.35
CA PRO A 77 22.36 0.65 8.10
C PRO A 77 23.12 -0.62 7.74
N ALA A 78 22.47 -1.77 7.88
CA ALA A 78 23.00 -3.01 7.33
C ALA A 78 23.00 -2.91 5.79
N VAL A 79 24.20 -2.99 5.20
CA VAL A 79 24.36 -3.05 3.74
C VAL A 79 24.51 -4.52 3.35
N THR A 80 23.51 -5.05 2.63
CA THR A 80 23.58 -6.40 2.08
C THR A 80 24.02 -6.32 0.62
N VAL A 81 25.19 -6.89 0.32
CA VAL A 81 25.68 -7.04 -1.05
C VAL A 81 25.45 -8.48 -1.48
N CYS A 82 24.60 -8.67 -2.49
CA CYS A 82 24.37 -9.98 -3.09
C CYS A 82 25.11 -10.09 -4.42
N ASN A 83 25.78 -11.21 -4.64
CA ASN A 83 26.28 -11.56 -5.96
C ASN A 83 25.09 -11.87 -6.87
N LEU A 84 25.00 -11.21 -8.03
CA LEU A 84 23.96 -11.48 -9.03
C LEU A 84 24.07 -12.87 -9.64
N ASN A 85 25.26 -13.49 -9.56
CA ASN A 85 25.41 -14.89 -9.90
C ASN A 85 24.67 -15.77 -8.88
N ALA A 86 23.46 -16.17 -9.25
CA ALA A 86 22.56 -16.98 -8.43
C ALA A 86 23.09 -18.38 -8.11
N ALA A 87 24.01 -18.93 -8.93
CA ALA A 87 24.52 -20.28 -8.72
C ALA A 87 25.93 -20.48 -9.27
N ARG A 88 26.85 -20.93 -8.40
CA ARG A 88 28.22 -21.25 -8.80
C ARG A 88 28.27 -22.56 -9.58
N TRP A 89 28.60 -22.46 -10.88
CA TRP A 89 28.70 -23.61 -11.78
C TRP A 89 29.57 -24.76 -11.25
N SER A 90 30.73 -24.42 -10.66
CA SER A 90 31.66 -25.40 -10.11
C SER A 90 31.07 -26.21 -8.96
N LYS A 91 30.11 -25.65 -8.21
CA LYS A 91 29.41 -26.35 -7.14
C LYS A 91 28.28 -27.22 -7.68
N MET A 92 27.55 -26.73 -8.69
CA MET A 92 26.46 -27.49 -9.33
C MET A 92 26.94 -28.77 -10.01
N LEU A 93 28.13 -28.77 -10.62
CA LEU A 93 28.69 -29.96 -11.27
C LEU A 93 29.19 -31.03 -10.29
N ASN A 94 29.56 -30.62 -9.08
CA ASN A 94 30.09 -31.52 -8.05
C ASN A 94 29.00 -32.06 -7.12
N ASP A 95 27.75 -31.61 -7.31
CA ASP A 95 26.62 -32.02 -6.52
C ASP A 95 26.12 -33.40 -6.98
N SER A 96 26.01 -34.35 -6.05
CA SER A 96 25.61 -35.73 -6.32
C SER A 96 24.18 -35.86 -6.83
N THR A 97 23.29 -34.92 -6.49
CA THR A 97 21.91 -34.87 -6.98
C THR A 97 21.85 -34.43 -8.44
N LEU A 98 22.81 -33.60 -8.86
CA LEU A 98 22.93 -33.07 -10.21
C LEU A 98 23.90 -33.88 -11.09
N ALA A 99 24.64 -34.83 -10.51
CA ALA A 99 25.59 -35.70 -11.21
C ALA A 99 24.96 -36.43 -12.42
N ASN A 100 23.73 -36.92 -12.25
CA ASN A 100 22.97 -37.60 -13.32
C ASN A 100 22.55 -36.65 -14.45
N TYR A 101 22.50 -35.34 -14.18
CA TYR A 101 22.11 -34.31 -15.13
C TYR A 101 23.30 -33.49 -15.62
N THR A 102 24.54 -33.91 -15.33
CA THR A 102 25.76 -33.18 -15.68
C THR A 102 25.87 -32.82 -17.16
N ASN A 103 25.39 -33.68 -18.06
CA ASN A 103 25.37 -33.41 -19.50
C ASN A 103 24.37 -32.31 -19.87
N LEU A 104 23.17 -32.34 -19.28
CA LEU A 104 22.14 -31.30 -19.49
C LEU A 104 22.56 -29.97 -18.87
N LEU A 105 23.18 -30.01 -17.69
CA LEU A 105 23.77 -28.85 -17.06
C LEU A 105 24.87 -28.29 -17.95
N ARG A 106 25.83 -29.08 -18.42
CA ARG A 106 26.89 -28.57 -19.33
C ARG A 106 26.33 -27.91 -20.60
N ALA A 107 25.22 -28.42 -21.13
CA ALA A 107 24.51 -27.81 -22.26
C ALA A 107 23.79 -26.51 -21.89
N ALA A 108 23.24 -26.42 -20.66
CA ALA A 108 22.63 -25.22 -20.10
C ALA A 108 23.64 -24.24 -19.48
N ARG A 109 24.94 -24.59 -19.41
CA ARG A 109 25.99 -23.65 -19.01
C ARG A 109 25.95 -22.52 -20.05
N PRO A 110 25.82 -21.24 -19.63
CA PRO A 110 25.99 -20.15 -20.55
C PRO A 110 27.42 -20.21 -21.07
N GLN A 111 27.58 -20.74 -22.28
CA GLN A 111 28.78 -20.50 -23.04
C GLN A 111 28.74 -19.01 -23.38
N THR A 112 29.82 -18.29 -23.08
CA THR A 112 30.07 -17.01 -23.72
C THR A 112 30.15 -17.30 -25.21
N ARG A 113 29.02 -17.27 -25.93
CA ARG A 113 29.02 -17.37 -27.38
C ARG A 113 29.87 -16.22 -27.87
N SER A 114 30.96 -16.52 -28.58
CA SER A 114 31.76 -15.46 -29.18
C SER A 114 30.85 -14.72 -30.16
N TRP A 115 31.01 -13.39 -30.28
CA TRP A 115 30.21 -12.55 -31.18
C TRP A 115 30.16 -13.03 -32.64
N ASN A 116 31.07 -13.94 -33.03
CA ASN A 116 31.15 -14.52 -34.37
C ASN A 116 30.01 -15.51 -34.70
N GLU A 117 29.17 -15.88 -33.73
CA GLU A 117 28.07 -16.85 -33.94
C GLU A 117 26.73 -16.18 -34.33
N TYR A 118 26.67 -14.85 -34.41
CA TYR A 118 25.50 -14.08 -34.88
C TYR A 118 25.52 -13.84 -36.40
N ALA A 119 26.05 -14.78 -37.18
CA ALA A 119 25.89 -14.76 -38.63
C ALA A 119 24.51 -15.35 -38.98
N PRO A 120 23.61 -14.62 -39.66
CA PRO A 120 22.30 -15.14 -40.01
C PRO A 120 22.47 -16.20 -41.10
N GLY A 121 22.39 -17.48 -40.74
CA GLY A 121 22.42 -18.57 -41.72
C GLY A 121 22.80 -19.96 -41.22
N THR A 122 23.32 -20.13 -40.00
CA THR A 122 23.80 -21.44 -39.53
C THR A 122 23.14 -21.90 -38.25
N GLY A 123 22.29 -22.92 -38.38
CA GLY A 123 22.08 -23.92 -37.32
C GLY A 123 21.14 -23.53 -36.19
N ARG A 124 19.83 -23.65 -36.42
CA ARG A 124 18.90 -24.03 -35.35
C ARG A 124 19.24 -25.47 -34.94
N SER A 125 20.05 -25.67 -33.91
CA SER A 125 20.27 -26.99 -33.32
C SER A 125 19.83 -27.02 -31.85
N SER A 126 18.62 -27.56 -31.68
CA SER A 126 18.31 -28.59 -30.66
C SER A 126 18.61 -28.27 -29.19
N LEU A 127 18.03 -27.20 -28.62
CA LEU A 127 17.88 -27.12 -27.15
C LEU A 127 16.62 -27.82 -26.61
N PHE A 128 15.74 -28.31 -27.48
CA PHE A 128 14.51 -29.02 -27.12
C PHE A 128 14.18 -30.14 -28.11
N ASN A 129 15.12 -31.03 -28.38
CA ASN A 129 14.78 -32.29 -29.05
C ASN A 129 15.14 -33.43 -28.12
N GLN A 130 14.28 -33.70 -27.15
CA GLN A 130 14.53 -34.78 -26.24
C GLN A 130 13.22 -35.34 -25.68
N ASP A 131 12.75 -36.39 -26.34
CA ASP A 131 11.71 -37.33 -25.89
C ASP A 131 12.09 -38.10 -24.60
N SER A 132 13.10 -37.63 -23.86
CA SER A 132 13.65 -38.30 -22.67
C SER A 132 13.88 -37.40 -21.47
N ILE A 133 13.40 -36.14 -21.49
CA ILE A 133 13.48 -35.25 -20.32
C ILE A 133 12.08 -35.14 -19.73
N ASN A 134 11.95 -35.48 -18.46
CA ASN A 134 10.75 -35.17 -17.71
C ASN A 134 10.47 -33.67 -17.76
N GLU A 135 9.20 -33.31 -17.96
CA GLU A 135 8.72 -31.92 -18.02
C GLU A 135 9.18 -31.11 -16.80
N GLU A 136 9.34 -31.79 -15.66
CA GLU A 136 9.86 -31.22 -14.43
C GLU A 136 11.30 -30.69 -14.53
N THR A 137 12.19 -31.40 -15.25
CA THR A 137 13.59 -30.97 -15.40
C THR A 137 13.71 -29.94 -16.51
N ALA A 138 12.85 -29.99 -17.53
CA ALA A 138 12.80 -28.99 -18.58
C ALA A 138 12.50 -27.59 -18.03
N TYR A 139 11.52 -27.44 -17.12
CA TYR A 139 11.23 -26.12 -16.53
C TYR A 139 12.38 -25.63 -15.64
N LYS A 140 13.06 -26.52 -14.89
CA LYS A 140 14.18 -26.13 -14.02
C LYS A 140 15.37 -25.62 -14.84
N LEU A 141 15.67 -26.25 -15.97
CA LEU A 141 16.75 -25.84 -16.86
C LEU A 141 16.42 -24.52 -17.58
N LEU A 142 15.19 -24.36 -18.04
CA LEU A 142 14.68 -23.10 -18.61
C LEU A 142 14.75 -21.95 -17.59
N TYR A 143 14.38 -22.21 -16.34
CA TYR A 143 14.45 -21.24 -15.26
C TYR A 143 15.89 -20.81 -14.97
N ILE A 144 16.84 -21.75 -14.93
CA ILE A 144 18.27 -21.46 -14.76
C ILE A 144 18.80 -20.63 -15.95
N GLN A 145 18.45 -21.00 -17.18
CA GLN A 145 18.84 -20.25 -18.39
C GLN A 145 18.31 -18.81 -18.37
N ALA A 146 17.03 -18.62 -18.04
CA ALA A 146 16.40 -17.31 -17.97
C ALA A 146 17.02 -16.39 -16.91
N ILE A 147 17.43 -16.94 -15.76
CA ILE A 147 18.17 -16.19 -14.73
C ILE A 147 19.52 -15.70 -15.26
N TYR A 148 20.24 -16.56 -15.99
CA TYR A 148 21.54 -16.20 -16.54
C TYR A 148 21.44 -15.13 -17.65
N GLU A 149 20.48 -15.24 -18.56
CA GLU A 149 20.26 -14.24 -19.63
C GLU A 149 19.90 -12.86 -19.07
N ARG A 150 19.09 -12.79 -18.01
CA ARG A 150 18.76 -11.54 -17.33
C ARG A 150 19.99 -10.87 -16.71
N ASN A 151 20.90 -11.66 -16.14
CA ASN A 151 22.10 -11.14 -15.47
C ASN A 151 23.20 -10.68 -16.45
N VAL A 152 23.29 -11.29 -17.65
CA VAL A 152 24.25 -10.87 -18.69
C VAL A 152 23.90 -9.50 -19.27
N TRP A 153 22.62 -9.16 -19.37
CA TRP A 153 22.18 -7.85 -19.86
C TRP A 153 22.68 -6.68 -18.99
N PHE A 154 22.69 -6.83 -17.66
CA PHE A 154 23.18 -5.78 -16.74
C PHE A 154 24.71 -5.65 -16.70
N SER A 155 25.46 -6.62 -17.22
CA SER A 155 26.93 -6.56 -17.26
C SER A 155 27.47 -5.78 -18.47
N ASN A 156 26.65 -5.54 -19.50
CA ASN A 156 27.04 -4.95 -20.78
C ASN A 156 26.37 -3.58 -21.06
N SER A 157 25.71 -2.99 -20.05
CA SER A 157 25.10 -1.65 -20.07
C SER A 157 25.87 -0.71 -19.17
#